data_AF-A0A1C5QYE5-F1
#
_entry.id   AF-A0A1C5QYE5-F1
#
_cell.length_a   1.000
_cell.length_b   1.000
_cell.length_c   1.000
_cell.angle_alpha   90.00
_cell.angle_beta   90.00
_cell.angle_gamma   90.00
#
_symmetry.space_group_name_H-M   'P 1'
#
loop_
_entity.id
_entity.type
_entity.pdbx_description
1 polymer ?
#
loop_
_entity_poly.entity_id
_entity_poly.type
_entity_poly.pdbx_seq_one_letter_code
_entity_poly.pdbx_strand_id
1 'polypeptide(L)'
;MDLAKEGVFIAQALVRRGGSCSRSLSCLAADHRRALRQLSAAYFLITGQRYRPPTPSVVINASLPLALRDQFVWEQRWERANQQAAETTSDACLKELYQELAQDGVLHAATIRSLLEQMG
;
A
#
# COMPACT_ATOMS: atom_id res chain seq x y z
N MET A 1 -2.31 -9.05 4.43
CA MET A 1 -3.73 -8.63 4.38
C MET A 1 -4.01 -7.45 5.33
N ASP A 2 -3.53 -7.47 6.58
CA ASP A 2 -3.62 -6.29 7.47
C ASP A 2 -2.86 -5.07 6.94
N LEU A 3 -1.67 -5.30 6.36
CA LEU A 3 -0.91 -4.27 5.65
C LEU A 3 -1.78 -3.54 4.60
N ALA A 4 -2.61 -4.23 3.81
CA ALA A 4 -3.40 -3.58 2.77
C ALA A 4 -4.36 -2.51 3.32
N LYS A 5 -4.89 -2.71 4.53
CA LYS A 5 -5.72 -1.69 5.21
C LYS A 5 -4.89 -0.56 5.79
N GLU A 6 -3.72 -0.86 6.35
CA GLU A 6 -2.78 0.18 6.81
C GLU A 6 -2.39 1.13 5.67
N GLY A 7 -2.03 0.59 4.51
CA GLY A 7 -1.64 1.36 3.33
C GLY A 7 -2.74 2.32 2.88
N VAL A 8 -4.00 1.88 2.88
CA VAL A 8 -5.15 2.76 2.58
C VAL A 8 -5.25 3.90 3.59
N PHE A 9 -5.10 3.61 4.88
CA PHE A 9 -5.24 4.62 5.94
C PHE A 9 -4.11 5.66 5.88
N ILE A 10 -2.85 5.20 5.74
CA ILE A 10 -1.70 6.10 5.65
C ILE A 10 -1.83 6.99 4.40
N ALA A 11 -2.11 6.39 3.24
CA ALA A 11 -2.20 7.13 1.99
C ALA A 11 -3.34 8.18 2.01
N GLN A 12 -4.51 7.85 2.58
CA GLN A 12 -5.60 8.81 2.74
C GLN A 12 -5.22 9.99 3.64
N ALA A 13 -4.47 9.73 4.71
CA ALA A 13 -4.02 10.80 5.61
C ALA A 13 -2.95 11.69 4.97
N LEU A 14 -2.08 11.12 4.12
CA LEU A 14 -1.11 11.89 3.34
C LEU A 14 -1.78 12.79 2.31
N VAL A 15 -2.81 12.30 1.61
CA VAL A 15 -3.58 13.12 0.63
C VAL A 15 -4.09 14.42 1.27
N ARG A 16 -4.65 14.34 2.48
CA ARG A 16 -5.17 15.51 3.22
C ARG A 16 -4.10 16.56 3.52
N ARG A 17 -2.83 16.18 3.47
CA ARG A 17 -1.66 17.01 3.81
C ARG A 17 -0.79 17.32 2.59
N GLY A 18 -1.20 16.86 1.41
CA GLY A 18 -0.34 16.72 0.24
C GLY A 18 0.01 18.01 -0.48
N GLY A 19 -0.70 19.11 -0.29
CA GLY A 19 -0.44 20.37 -1.01
C GLY A 19 -0.23 20.15 -2.51
N SER A 20 0.91 20.60 -3.04
CA SER A 20 1.33 20.39 -4.44
C SER A 20 1.50 18.91 -4.83
N CYS A 21 1.79 18.03 -3.87
CA CYS A 21 1.94 16.59 -4.05
C CYS A 21 0.60 15.83 -4.03
N SER A 22 -0.53 16.52 -3.82
CA SER A 22 -1.85 15.90 -3.59
C SER A 22 -2.29 14.96 -4.72
N ARG A 23 -1.96 15.27 -5.98
CA ARG A 23 -2.30 14.41 -7.12
C ARG A 23 -1.60 13.05 -7.03
N SER A 24 -0.27 13.05 -6.86
CA SER A 24 0.52 11.82 -6.75
C SER A 24 0.10 10.99 -5.54
N LEU A 25 -0.13 11.65 -4.39
CA LEU A 25 -0.63 10.99 -3.19
C LEU A 25 -2.04 10.42 -3.36
N SER A 26 -2.89 11.07 -4.17
CA SER A 26 -4.24 10.58 -4.47
C SER A 26 -4.21 9.33 -5.34
N CYS A 27 -3.27 9.26 -6.30
CA CYS A 27 -3.01 8.04 -7.07
C CYS A 27 -2.57 6.89 -6.15
N LEU A 28 -1.56 7.10 -5.32
CA LEU A 28 -1.11 6.10 -4.33
C LEU A 28 -2.27 5.60 -3.45
N ALA A 29 -3.11 6.52 -2.96
CA ALA A 29 -4.27 6.15 -2.15
C ALA A 29 -5.33 5.37 -2.93
N ALA A 30 -5.47 5.60 -4.24
CA ALA A 30 -6.36 4.83 -5.11
C ALA A 30 -5.83 3.43 -5.35
N ASP A 31 -4.52 3.28 -5.56
CA ASP A 31 -3.84 2.01 -5.78
C ASP A 31 -3.91 1.13 -4.53
N HIS A 32 -3.68 1.69 -3.33
CA HIS A 32 -3.88 0.97 -2.06
C HIS A 32 -5.33 0.49 -1.88
N ARG A 33 -6.31 1.30 -2.26
CA ARG A 33 -7.73 0.88 -2.21
C ARG A 33 -8.01 -0.23 -3.22
N ARG A 34 -7.39 -0.20 -4.39
CA ARG A 34 -7.50 -1.26 -5.40
C ARG A 34 -6.89 -2.55 -4.89
N ALA A 35 -5.67 -2.51 -4.34
CA ALA A 35 -5.00 -3.65 -3.74
C ALA A 35 -5.85 -4.33 -2.66
N LEU A 36 -6.41 -3.55 -1.74
CA LEU A 36 -7.31 -4.07 -0.71
C LEU A 36 -8.54 -4.76 -1.30
N ARG A 37 -9.15 -4.20 -2.36
CA ARG A 37 -10.30 -4.83 -3.04
C ARG A 37 -9.91 -6.14 -3.72
N GLN A 38 -8.80 -6.17 -4.46
CA GLN A 38 -8.32 -7.37 -5.14
C GLN A 38 -8.05 -8.49 -4.14
N LEU A 39 -7.31 -8.20 -3.08
CA LEU A 39 -7.03 -9.18 -2.04
C LEU A 39 -8.30 -9.63 -1.30
N SER A 40 -9.24 -8.72 -1.01
CA SER A 40 -10.51 -9.08 -0.37
C SER A 40 -11.36 -10.00 -1.26
N ALA A 41 -11.35 -9.76 -2.58
CA ALA A 41 -12.02 -10.61 -3.54
C ALA A 41 -11.34 -11.99 -3.59
N ALA A 42 -10.01 -12.05 -3.68
CA ALA A 42 -9.28 -13.32 -3.67
C ALA A 42 -9.53 -14.13 -2.38
N TYR A 43 -9.51 -13.47 -1.22
CA TYR A 43 -9.86 -14.10 0.05
C TYR A 43 -11.28 -14.68 0.05
N PHE A 44 -12.27 -13.95 -0.48
CA PHE A 44 -13.64 -14.42 -0.58
C PHE A 44 -13.77 -15.62 -1.52
N LEU A 45 -13.08 -15.60 -2.68
CA LEU A 45 -13.10 -16.70 -3.63
C LEU A 45 -12.51 -17.98 -3.04
N ILE A 46 -11.47 -17.88 -2.21
CA ILE A 46 -10.78 -19.04 -1.61
C ILE A 46 -11.52 -19.58 -0.38
N THR A 47 -12.02 -18.69 0.47
CA THR A 47 -12.55 -19.07 1.80
C THR A 47 -14.08 -19.08 1.88
N GLY A 48 -14.77 -18.47 0.92
CA GLY A 48 -16.20 -18.18 0.98
C GLY A 48 -16.60 -17.10 1.99
N GLN A 49 -15.64 -16.51 2.71
CA GLN A 49 -15.89 -15.54 3.78
C GLN A 49 -15.52 -14.12 3.35
N ARG A 50 -16.31 -13.13 3.79
CA ARG A 50 -15.96 -11.72 3.57
C ARG A 50 -14.84 -11.31 4.52
N TYR A 51 -13.75 -10.82 3.96
CA TYR A 51 -12.64 -10.28 4.73
C TYR A 51 -13.07 -9.03 5.53
N ARG A 52 -12.92 -9.08 6.87
CA ARG A 52 -13.24 -7.98 7.79
C ARG A 52 -12.11 -7.78 8.80
N PRO A 53 -10.96 -7.22 8.40
CA PRO A 53 -9.89 -7.02 9.36
C PRO A 53 -10.18 -5.82 10.26
N PRO A 54 -9.54 -5.79 11.44
CA PRO A 54 -9.68 -4.69 12.39
C PRO A 54 -9.26 -3.36 11.78
N THR A 55 -9.70 -2.26 12.40
CA THR A 55 -9.24 -0.92 12.06
C THR A 55 -7.77 -0.80 12.48
N PRO A 56 -6.84 -0.47 11.57
CA PRO A 56 -5.44 -0.36 11.93
C PRO A 56 -5.21 0.86 12.81
N SER A 57 -4.38 0.72 13.85
CA SER A 57 -3.92 1.84 14.67
C SER A 57 -2.62 2.38 14.08
N VAL A 58 -2.74 3.41 13.25
CA VAL A 58 -1.59 4.02 12.56
C VAL A 58 -1.38 5.42 13.09
N VAL A 59 -0.18 5.67 13.62
CA VAL A 59 0.28 7.01 13.98
C VAL A 59 1.06 7.58 12.80
N ILE A 60 0.71 8.78 12.38
CA ILE A 60 1.32 9.42 11.21
C ILE A 60 2.06 10.66 11.67
N ASN A 61 3.35 10.74 11.31
CA ASN A 61 4.20 11.87 11.64
C ASN A 61 3.60 13.21 11.19
N ALA A 62 3.62 14.24 12.04
CA ALA A 62 2.99 15.55 11.74
C ALA A 62 3.74 16.37 10.68
N SER A 63 5.03 16.11 10.48
CA SER A 63 5.84 16.66 9.39
C SER A 63 5.58 15.89 8.09
N LEU A 64 5.32 16.57 6.97
CA LEU A 64 5.06 15.92 5.68
C LEU A 64 6.28 15.13 5.17
N PRO A 65 7.52 15.66 5.17
CA PRO A 65 8.72 14.88 4.81
C PRO A 65 8.88 13.60 5.65
N LEU A 66 8.64 13.67 6.96
CA LEU A 66 8.73 12.50 7.84
C LEU A 66 7.62 11.49 7.55
N ALA A 67 6.40 11.95 7.28
CA ALA A 67 5.29 11.07 6.93
C ALA A 67 5.52 10.37 5.57
N LEU A 68 6.12 11.07 4.60
CA LEU A 68 6.54 10.48 3.33
C LEU A 68 7.65 9.44 3.53
N ARG A 69 8.64 9.73 4.39
CA ARG A 69 9.68 8.76 4.75
C ARG A 69 9.06 7.48 5.37
N ASP A 70 8.10 7.61 6.27
CA ASP A 70 7.45 6.45 6.86
C ASP A 70 6.66 5.65 5.81
N GLN A 71 5.95 6.33 4.92
CA GLN A 71 5.28 5.67 3.80
C GLN A 71 6.28 4.93 2.91
N PHE A 72 7.44 5.52 2.61
CA PHE A 72 8.49 4.85 1.83
C PHE A 72 8.99 3.56 2.49
N VAL A 73 9.19 3.58 3.81
CA VAL A 73 9.57 2.37 4.58
C VAL A 73 8.43 1.35 4.57
N TRP A 74 7.19 1.82 4.66
CA TRP A 74 6.01 0.99 4.61
C TRP A 74 5.85 0.30 3.24
N GLU A 75 6.03 1.01 2.12
CA GLU A 75 5.96 0.43 0.76
C GLU A 75 7.02 -0.67 0.55
N GLN A 76 8.24 -0.50 1.07
CA GLN A 76 9.26 -1.55 1.01
C GLN A 76 8.87 -2.79 1.83
N ARG A 77 8.20 -2.61 2.97
CA ARG A 77 7.68 -3.73 3.76
C ARG A 77 6.54 -4.43 3.02
N TRP A 78 5.68 -3.65 2.38
CA TRP A 78 4.59 -4.15 1.53
C TRP A 78 5.11 -4.97 0.36
N GLU A 79 6.09 -4.45 -0.38
CA GLU A 79 6.77 -5.15 -1.48
C GLU A 79 7.31 -6.51 -1.01
N ARG A 80 8.16 -6.53 0.02
CA ARG A 80 8.76 -7.77 0.54
C ARG A 80 7.72 -8.77 1.02
N ALA A 81 6.68 -8.31 1.69
CA ALA A 81 5.60 -9.18 2.17
C ALA A 81 4.85 -9.83 0.99
N ASN A 82 4.61 -9.09 -0.09
CA ASN A 82 3.98 -9.64 -1.29
C ASN A 82 4.91 -10.60 -2.05
N GLN A 83 6.21 -10.29 -2.19
CA GLN A 83 7.18 -11.20 -2.78
C GLN A 83 7.22 -12.53 -2.02
N GLN A 84 7.32 -12.48 -0.69
CA GLN A 84 7.31 -13.69 0.14
C GLN A 84 5.98 -14.46 0.03
N ALA A 85 4.84 -13.75 -0.05
CA ALA A 85 3.54 -14.38 -0.25
C ALA A 85 3.42 -15.06 -1.62
N ALA A 86 3.99 -14.46 -2.68
CA ALA A 86 4.06 -15.05 -4.02
C ALA A 86 4.93 -16.31 -4.07
N GLU A 87 6.00 -16.36 -3.28
CA GLU A 87 6.89 -17.53 -3.19
C GLU A 87 6.25 -18.70 -2.42
N THR A 88 5.43 -18.39 -1.41
CA THR A 88 4.87 -19.39 -0.48
C THR A 88 3.50 -19.91 -0.88
N THR A 89 2.74 -19.18 -1.70
CA THR A 89 1.42 -19.62 -2.18
C THR A 89 1.53 -20.70 -3.25
N SER A 90 0.67 -21.72 -3.15
CA SER A 90 0.48 -22.73 -4.20
C SER A 90 -0.60 -22.35 -5.23
N ASP A 91 -1.40 -21.33 -4.93
CA ASP A 91 -2.43 -20.82 -5.83
C ASP A 91 -1.81 -19.85 -6.85
N ALA A 92 -1.90 -20.20 -8.14
CA ALA A 92 -1.31 -19.43 -9.23
C ALA A 92 -1.93 -18.03 -9.39
N CYS A 93 -3.25 -17.89 -9.18
CA CYS A 93 -3.93 -16.61 -9.28
C CYS A 93 -3.49 -15.66 -8.14
N LEU A 94 -3.35 -16.20 -6.92
CA LEU A 94 -2.77 -15.43 -5.81
C LEU A 94 -1.31 -15.06 -6.07
N LYS A 95 -0.53 -15.97 -6.65
CA LYS A 95 0.88 -15.70 -6.95
C LYS A 95 1.03 -14.52 -7.88
N GLU A 96 0.28 -14.48 -8.98
CA GLU A 96 0.27 -13.37 -9.93
C GLU A 96 -0.16 -12.07 -9.25
N LEU A 97 -1.26 -12.11 -8.47
CA LEU A 97 -1.73 -10.94 -7.73
C LEU A 97 -0.66 -10.40 -6.77
N TYR A 98 0.02 -11.24 -6.00
CA TYR A 98 1.09 -10.81 -5.11
C TYR A 98 2.27 -10.20 -5.87
N GLN A 99 2.64 -10.75 -7.03
CA GLN A 99 3.70 -10.17 -7.87
C GLN A 99 3.33 -8.78 -8.40
N GLU A 100 2.10 -8.59 -8.87
CA GLU A 100 1.58 -7.27 -9.27
C GLU A 100 1.66 -6.27 -8.12
N LEU A 101 1.17 -6.66 -6.93
CA LEU A 101 1.15 -5.80 -5.75
C LEU A 101 2.56 -5.45 -5.23
N ALA A 102 3.52 -6.35 -5.40
CA ALA A 102 4.92 -6.07 -5.09
C ALA A 102 5.48 -5.01 -6.06
N GLN A 103 5.19 -5.14 -7.35
CA GLN A 103 5.63 -4.18 -8.37
C GLN A 103 5.04 -2.79 -8.13
N ASP A 104 3.76 -2.70 -7.74
CA ASP A 104 3.13 -1.44 -7.33
C ASP A 104 3.89 -0.79 -6.16
N GLY A 105 4.28 -1.58 -5.15
CA GLY A 105 5.08 -1.11 -4.02
C GLY A 105 6.41 -0.46 -4.44
N VAL A 106 7.11 -1.04 -5.43
CA VAL A 106 8.34 -0.46 -6.00
C VAL A 106 8.07 0.88 -6.67
N LEU A 107 7.01 0.97 -7.48
CA LEU A 107 6.61 2.20 -8.18
C LEU A 107 6.18 3.30 -7.20
N HIS A 108 5.47 2.92 -6.13
CA HIS A 108 5.08 3.83 -5.06
C HIS A 108 6.31 4.38 -4.32
N ALA A 109 7.25 3.51 -3.94
CA ALA A 109 8.49 3.91 -3.29
C ALA A 109 9.30 4.89 -4.15
N ALA A 110 9.40 4.63 -5.46
CA ALA A 110 10.05 5.53 -6.42
C ALA A 110 9.34 6.89 -6.52
N THR A 111 8.00 6.89 -6.54
CA THR A 111 7.18 8.11 -6.55
C THR A 111 7.44 8.95 -5.29
N ILE A 112 7.44 8.32 -4.11
CA ILE A 112 7.70 9.02 -2.84
C ILE A 112 9.10 9.61 -2.79
N ARG A 113 10.10 8.88 -3.28
CA ARG A 113 11.48 9.40 -3.39
C ARG A 113 11.51 10.66 -4.25
N SER A 114 10.86 10.63 -5.41
CA SER A 114 10.78 11.79 -6.31
C SER A 114 10.07 12.99 -5.68
N LEU A 115 9.01 12.76 -4.90
CA LEU A 115 8.34 13.84 -4.16
C LEU A 115 9.29 14.48 -3.14
N LEU A 116 10.04 13.68 -2.39
CA LEU A 116 11.02 14.19 -1.41
C LEU A 116 12.15 14.98 -2.07
N GLU A 117 12.62 14.55 -3.24
CA GLU A 117 13.64 15.26 -4.03
C GLU A 117 13.16 16.66 -4.48
N GLN A 118 11.86 16.85 -4.70
CA GLN A 118 11.26 18.12 -5.13
C GLN A 118 10.96 19.10 -3.98
N MET A 119 11.12 18.65 -2.72
CA MET A 119 10.83 19.46 -1.53
C MET A 119 12.04 20.24 -1.01
N GLY A 120 13.20 20.08 -1.65
CA GLY A 120 14.45 20.78 -1.33
C GLY A 120 14.62 22.11 -2.04
#